data_AF-A0A816WSY8-F1
#
_entry.id   AF-A0A816WSY8-F1
#
_cell.length_a   1.000
_cell.length_b   1.000
_cell.length_c   1.000
_cell.angle_alpha   90.00
_cell.angle_beta   90.00
_cell.angle_gamma   90.00
#
_symmetry.space_group_name_H-M   'P 1'
#
loop_
_entity.id
_entity.type
_entity.pdbx_description
1 polymer ?
#
loop_
_entity_poly.entity_id
_entity_poly.type
_entity_poly.pdbx_seq_one_letter_code
_entity_poly.pdbx_strand_id
1 'polypeptide(L)'
;DGVLDPAAISESLEILVLDEADLLLSYGYEDNLRSVTSIVPRRCQCLLMSATTSSDVEKLKKLILHNPVVLTLQEGSDKEEPVPSNVQQFWISCSTQDKLLHILALLKLEVVQKKVLIFINTIDMGFNGH
;
A
#
# COMPACT_ATOMS: atom_id res chain seq x y z
N ASP A 1 23.26 -2.75 0.75
CA ASP A 1 23.85 -2.18 1.98
C ASP A 1 23.79 -0.65 1.95
N GLY A 2 22.59 -0.10 2.11
CA GLY A 2 22.33 1.33 2.19
C GLY A 2 22.02 1.70 3.64
N VAL A 3 23.04 1.65 4.49
CA VAL A 3 22.87 2.06 5.89
C VAL A 3 22.78 3.58 5.90
N LEU A 4 21.59 4.10 6.21
CA LEU A 4 21.42 5.51 6.48
C LEU A 4 22.27 5.87 7.69
N ASP A 5 23.22 6.79 7.53
CA ASP A 5 24.05 7.27 8.63
C ASP A 5 23.16 8.00 9.66
N PRO A 6 23.04 7.48 10.89
CA PRO A 6 22.22 8.12 11.92
C PRO A 6 22.67 9.55 12.23
N ALA A 7 23.98 9.84 12.12
CA ALA A 7 24.50 11.18 12.34
C ALA A 7 23.97 12.15 11.27
N ALA A 8 24.08 11.77 10.00
CA ALA A 8 23.55 12.55 8.88
C ALA A 8 22.04 12.79 9.02
N ILE A 9 21.24 11.78 9.40
CA ILE A 9 19.81 11.98 9.66
C ILE A 9 19.59 13.00 10.77
N SER A 10 20.29 12.84 11.90
CA SER A 10 20.09 13.71 13.07
C SER A 10 20.55 15.16 12.83
N GLU A 11 21.51 15.38 11.93
CA GLU A 11 22.14 16.67 11.65
C GLU A 11 21.54 17.40 10.44
N SER A 12 21.10 16.70 9.40
CA SER A 12 20.67 17.34 8.14
C SER A 12 19.27 17.00 7.68
N LEU A 13 18.53 16.08 8.33
CA LEU A 13 17.16 15.77 7.88
C LEU A 13 16.20 16.92 8.23
N GLU A 14 15.63 17.53 7.19
CA GLU A 14 14.66 18.62 7.30
C GLU A 14 13.21 18.16 7.12
N ILE A 15 12.98 17.17 6.27
CA ILE A 15 11.64 16.69 5.92
C ILE A 15 11.62 15.17 5.88
N LEU A 16 10.61 14.56 6.50
CA LEU A 16 10.30 13.14 6.43
C LEU A 16 8.90 12.96 5.85
N VAL A 17 8.79 12.26 4.72
CA VAL A 17 7.50 11.91 4.11
C VAL A 17 7.28 10.40 4.23
N LEU A 18 6.18 10.02 4.85
CA LEU A 18 5.69 8.64 4.83
C LEU A 18 4.52 8.57 3.87
N ASP A 19 4.76 7.96 2.72
CA ASP A 19 3.74 7.70 1.72
C ASP A 19 3.16 6.29 1.88
N GLU A 20 1.92 6.10 1.46
CA GLU A 20 1.16 4.83 1.59
C GLU A 20 1.22 4.24 3.02
N ALA A 21 0.97 5.09 4.03
CA ALA A 21 1.19 4.75 5.43
C ALA A 21 0.33 3.59 5.97
N ASP A 22 -0.80 3.29 5.34
CA ASP A 22 -1.63 2.11 5.60
C ASP A 22 -0.93 0.81 5.18
N LEU A 23 -0.08 0.84 4.16
CA LEU A 23 0.72 -0.32 3.76
C LEU A 23 1.90 -0.57 4.70
N LEU A 24 2.55 0.48 5.20
CA LEU A 24 3.76 0.36 6.04
C LEU A 24 3.58 -0.55 7.26
N LEU A 25 2.44 -0.45 7.96
CA LEU A 25 2.15 -1.30 9.12
C LEU A 25 1.58 -2.65 8.71
N SER A 26 0.85 -2.73 7.60
CA SER A 26 0.34 -4.01 7.06
C SER A 26 1.46 -5.00 6.72
N TYR A 27 2.65 -4.49 6.35
CA TYR A 27 3.86 -5.29 6.08
C TYR A 27 4.69 -5.61 7.33
N GLY A 28 4.25 -5.21 8.53
CA GLY A 28 4.95 -5.50 9.78
C GLY A 28 6.18 -4.65 10.05
N TYR A 29 6.35 -3.50 9.39
CA TYR A 29 7.52 -2.61 9.58
C TYR A 29 7.45 -1.71 10.82
N GLU A 30 6.66 -2.07 11.82
CA GLU A 30 6.48 -1.25 13.03
C GLU A 30 7.82 -1.00 13.75
N ASP A 31 8.63 -2.05 13.95
CA ASP A 31 9.92 -1.95 14.62
C ASP A 31 10.93 -1.12 13.82
N ASN A 32 10.91 -1.23 12.49
CA ASN A 32 11.73 -0.41 11.61
C ASN A 32 11.35 1.06 11.71
N LEU A 33 10.05 1.37 11.71
CA LEU A 33 9.54 2.74 11.86
C LEU A 33 9.89 3.33 13.23
N ARG A 34 9.77 2.56 14.31
CA ARG A 34 10.24 2.97 15.66
C ARG A 34 11.74 3.28 15.67
N SER A 35 12.53 2.47 14.97
CA SER A 35 13.97 2.67 14.87
C SER A 35 14.31 3.95 14.11
N VAL A 36 13.66 4.20 12.96
CA VAL A 36 13.88 5.43 12.17
C VAL A 36 13.40 6.67 12.94
N THR A 37 12.21 6.63 13.51
CA THR A 37 11.64 7.77 14.26
C THR A 37 12.46 8.16 15.48
N SER A 38 13.21 7.23 16.07
CA SER A 38 14.09 7.50 17.20
C SER A 38 15.29 8.39 16.85
N ILE A 39 15.73 8.38 15.59
CA ILE A 39 16.88 9.16 15.09
C ILE A 39 16.46 10.41 14.31
N VAL A 40 15.17 10.55 13.98
CA VAL A 40 14.64 11.73 13.28
C VAL A 40 14.68 12.93 14.22
N PRO A 41 15.35 14.04 13.84
CA PRO A 41 15.47 15.20 14.71
C PRO A 41 14.12 15.90 14.88
N ARG A 42 13.86 16.47 16.08
CA ARG A 42 12.60 17.16 16.38
C ARG A 42 12.29 18.37 15.49
N ARG A 43 13.31 18.94 14.83
CA ARG A 43 13.15 20.05 13.88
C ARG A 43 12.64 19.61 12.50
N CYS A 44 12.64 18.30 12.24
CA CYS A 44 12.19 17.73 10.98
C CYS A 44 10.68 17.91 10.83
N GLN A 45 10.25 18.39 9.65
CA GLN A 45 8.85 18.41 9.28
C GLN A 45 8.43 17.02 8.81
N CYS A 46 7.53 16.39 9.56
CA CYS A 46 6.98 15.09 9.22
C CYS A 46 5.64 15.23 8.47
N LEU A 47 5.52 14.54 7.33
CA LEU A 47 4.29 14.39 6.57
C LEU A 47 3.93 12.90 6.52
N LEU A 48 2.65 12.61 6.73
CA LEU A 48 2.09 11.26 6.60
C LEU A 48 0.95 11.34 5.59
N MET A 49 1.08 10.55 4.52
CA MET A 49 0.11 10.44 3.44
C MET A 49 -0.42 9.00 3.41
N SER A 50 -1.75 8.86 3.35
CA SER A 50 -2.41 7.57 3.22
C SER A 50 -3.74 7.76 2.52
N ALA A 51 -4.11 6.77 1.69
CA ALA A 51 -5.41 6.73 1.03
C ALA A 51 -6.54 6.38 2.02
N THR A 52 -6.23 5.66 3.10
CA THR A 52 -7.24 5.15 4.03
C THR A 52 -7.01 5.61 5.46
N THR A 53 -8.09 5.72 6.24
CA THR A 53 -8.00 5.97 7.69
C THR A 53 -8.23 4.66 8.42
N SER A 54 -7.14 3.99 8.81
CA SER A 54 -7.17 2.78 9.63
C SER A 54 -6.68 3.04 11.06
N SER A 55 -6.97 2.12 11.98
CA SER A 55 -6.45 2.18 13.34
C SER A 55 -4.93 2.15 13.39
N ASP A 56 -4.30 1.49 12.41
CA ASP A 56 -2.85 1.42 12.27
C ASP A 56 -2.27 2.75 11.79
N VAL A 57 -2.89 3.40 10.80
CA VAL A 57 -2.52 4.78 10.39
C VAL A 57 -2.62 5.74 11.58
N GLU A 58 -3.64 5.59 12.43
CA GLU A 58 -3.77 6.40 13.65
C GLU A 58 -2.66 6.14 14.69
N LYS A 59 -2.16 4.90 14.82
CA LYS A 59 -0.98 4.61 15.65
C LYS A 59 0.27 5.25 15.06
N LEU A 60 0.45 5.18 13.74
CA LEU A 60 1.59 5.77 13.06
C LEU A 60 1.61 7.30 13.20
N LYS A 61 0.44 7.93 13.06
CA LYS A 61 0.25 9.37 13.28
C LYS A 61 0.78 9.81 14.65
N LYS A 62 0.44 9.06 15.71
CA LYS A 62 0.87 9.34 17.09
C LYS A 62 2.34 9.07 17.35
N LEU A 63 2.92 8.11 16.62
CA LEU A 63 4.33 7.74 16.75
C LEU A 63 5.25 8.79 16.12
N ILE A 64 4.85 9.35 14.98
CA ILE A 64 5.76 10.12 14.11
C ILE A 64 5.47 11.62 14.13
N LEU A 65 4.20 12.01 14.17
CA LEU A 65 3.82 13.41 14.01
C LEU A 65 3.72 14.13 15.35
N HIS A 66 4.20 15.37 15.39
CA HIS A 66 4.06 16.25 16.54
C HIS A 66 3.03 17.35 16.23
N ASN A 67 1.89 17.32 16.94
CA ASN A 67 0.77 18.27 16.74
C ASN A 67 0.38 18.47 15.24
N PRO A 68 0.04 17.39 14.51
CA PRO A 68 -0.23 17.49 13.09
C PRO A 68 -1.53 18.23 12.79
N VAL A 69 -1.52 19.00 11.70
CA VAL A 69 -2.75 19.41 11.02
C VAL A 69 -3.23 18.22 10.19
N VAL A 70 -4.45 17.75 10.45
CA VAL A 70 -5.04 16.62 9.73
C VAL A 70 -5.95 17.15 8.63
N LEU A 71 -5.63 16.79 7.39
CA LEU A 71 -6.45 17.07 6.22
C LEU A 71 -7.09 15.76 5.76
N THR A 72 -8.37 15.59 6.04
CA THR A 72 -9.15 14.43 5.60
C THR A 72 -10.20 14.92 4.61
N LEU A 73 -10.18 14.40 3.39
CA LEU A 73 -11.28 14.57 2.46
C LEU A 73 -12.41 13.67 2.94
N GLN A 74 -13.53 14.26 3.34
CA GLN A 74 -14.73 13.49 3.64
C GLN A 74 -15.27 12.96 2.31
N GLU A 75 -15.17 11.65 2.12
CA GLU A 75 -16.02 10.97 1.15
C GLU A 75 -17.46 11.17 1.60
N GLY A 76 -18.35 11.50 0.65
CA GLY A 76 -19.74 11.85 0.94
C GLY A 76 -20.41 10.80 1.83
N SER A 77 -21.38 11.22 2.64
CA SER A 77 -22.13 10.41 3.61
C SER A 77 -22.91 9.22 3.02
N ASP A 78 -22.73 8.94 1.75
CA ASP A 78 -23.34 7.83 1.07
C ASP A 78 -22.57 6.59 1.46
N LYS A 79 -23.25 5.69 2.17
CA LYS A 79 -22.80 4.33 2.43
C LYS A 79 -22.70 3.60 1.09
N GLU A 80 -21.71 3.93 0.29
CA GLU A 80 -21.42 3.19 -0.92
C GLU A 80 -21.04 1.79 -0.48
N GLU A 81 -21.80 0.79 -0.95
CA GLU A 81 -21.41 -0.59 -0.74
C GLU A 81 -20.01 -0.80 -1.34
N PRO A 82 -19.12 -1.55 -0.67
CA PRO A 82 -17.73 -1.72 -1.10
C PRO A 82 -17.61 -2.33 -2.51
N VAL A 83 -18.69 -2.94 -3.00
CA VAL A 83 -18.82 -3.43 -4.36
C VAL A 83 -20.04 -2.72 -4.99
N PRO A 84 -19.84 -1.92 -6.03
CA PRO A 84 -20.95 -1.32 -6.76
C PRO A 84 -21.92 -2.39 -7.28
N SER A 85 -23.23 -2.13 -7.24
CA SER A 85 -24.27 -3.11 -7.63
C SER A 85 -24.20 -3.57 -9.09
N ASN A 86 -23.49 -2.84 -9.95
CA ASN A 86 -23.25 -3.17 -11.34
C ASN A 86 -21.98 -4.03 -11.56
N VAL A 87 -21.28 -4.44 -10.50
CA VAL A 87 -20.09 -5.31 -10.57
C VAL A 87 -20.49 -6.76 -10.30
N GLN A 88 -20.26 -7.62 -11.30
CA GLN A 88 -20.43 -9.06 -11.15
C GLN A 88 -19.10 -9.72 -10.80
N GLN A 89 -19.10 -10.59 -9.79
CA GLN A 89 -17.92 -11.33 -9.34
C GLN A 89 -18.08 -12.81 -9.61
N PHE A 90 -17.03 -13.42 -10.17
CA PHE A 90 -16.97 -14.85 -10.49
C PHE A 90 -15.69 -15.44 -9.92
N TRP A 91 -15.71 -16.74 -9.62
CA TRP A 91 -14.54 -17.47 -9.14
C TRP A 91 -14.41 -18.79 -9.89
N ILE A 92 -13.15 -19.23 -10.07
CA ILE A 92 -12.82 -20.51 -10.71
C ILE A 92 -11.89 -21.26 -9.76
N SER A 93 -12.30 -22.44 -9.29
CA SER A 93 -11.41 -23.33 -8.56
C SER A 93 -10.40 -23.93 -9.52
N CYS A 94 -9.11 -23.79 -9.22
CA CYS A 94 -8.06 -24.45 -10.00
C CYS A 94 -6.82 -24.69 -9.14
N SER A 95 -6.01 -25.67 -9.55
CA SER A 95 -4.68 -25.85 -8.96
C SER A 95 -3.78 -24.67 -9.37
N THR A 96 -2.71 -24.43 -8.61
CA THR A 96 -1.74 -23.37 -8.96
C THR A 96 -1.13 -23.57 -10.35
N GLN A 97 -0.93 -24.83 -10.76
CA GLN A 97 -0.36 -25.17 -12.07
C GLN A 97 -1.31 -24.84 -13.22
N ASP A 98 -2.62 -24.95 -12.99
CA ASP A 98 -3.62 -24.71 -14.03
C ASP A 98 -4.05 -23.24 -14.14
N LYS A 99 -3.68 -22.37 -13.19
CA LYS A 99 -4.09 -20.94 -13.20
C LYS A 99 -3.77 -20.25 -14.51
N LEU A 100 -2.54 -20.42 -15.01
CA LEU A 100 -2.10 -19.80 -16.26
C LEU A 100 -2.92 -20.33 -17.45
N LEU A 101 -3.19 -21.63 -17.50
CA LEU A 101 -4.00 -22.23 -18.55
C LEU A 101 -5.42 -21.68 -18.56
N HIS A 102 -6.06 -21.53 -17.39
CA HIS A 102 -7.40 -20.97 -17.27
C HIS A 102 -7.42 -19.49 -17.71
N ILE A 103 -6.45 -18.68 -17.27
CA ILE A 103 -6.32 -17.28 -17.70
C ILE A 103 -6.16 -17.20 -19.22
N LEU A 104 -5.26 -18.01 -19.80
CA LEU A 104 -5.05 -18.06 -21.24
C LEU A 104 -6.31 -18.47 -21.99
N ALA A 105 -7.07 -19.46 -21.49
CA ALA A 105 -8.33 -19.87 -22.09
C ALA A 105 -9.37 -18.73 -22.06
N LEU A 106 -9.51 -18.02 -20.94
CA LEU A 106 -10.43 -16.87 -20.83
C LEU A 106 -10.10 -15.76 -21.84
N LEU A 107 -8.81 -15.51 -22.09
CA LEU A 107 -8.34 -14.49 -23.03
C LEU A 107 -8.45 -14.97 -24.48
N LYS A 108 -7.97 -16.18 -24.79
CA LYS A 108 -7.90 -16.72 -26.16
C LYS A 108 -9.25 -17.12 -26.73
N LEU A 109 -10.16 -17.59 -25.88
CA LEU A 109 -11.53 -17.92 -26.28
C LEU A 109 -12.44 -16.68 -26.26
N GLU A 110 -11.87 -15.49 -26.02
CA GLU A 110 -12.58 -14.21 -25.98
C GLU A 110 -13.79 -14.24 -25.04
N VAL A 111 -13.67 -14.99 -23.92
CA VAL A 111 -14.67 -14.95 -22.83
C VAL A 111 -14.68 -13.56 -22.20
N VAL A 112 -13.52 -12.92 -22.13
CA VAL A 112 -13.36 -11.53 -21.72
C VAL A 112 -13.00 -10.67 -22.93
N GLN A 113 -13.96 -9.88 -23.41
CA GLN A 113 -13.89 -9.20 -24.72
C GLN A 113 -13.36 -7.75 -24.69
N LYS A 114 -13.00 -7.23 -23.52
CA LYS A 114 -12.60 -5.83 -23.32
C LYS A 114 -11.19 -5.76 -22.72
N LYS A 115 -10.75 -4.55 -22.38
CA LYS A 115 -9.50 -4.32 -21.65
C LYS A 115 -9.49 -5.15 -20.36
N VAL A 116 -8.41 -5.91 -20.16
CA VAL A 116 -8.24 -6.79 -19.01
C VAL A 116 -7.07 -6.28 -18.16
N LEU A 117 -7.27 -6.21 -16.85
CA LEU A 117 -6.22 -6.00 -15.86
C LEU A 117 -6.07 -7.28 -15.05
N ILE A 118 -4.85 -7.83 -15.02
CA ILE A 118 -4.54 -9.08 -14.31
C ILE A 118 -3.61 -8.74 -13.15
N PHE A 119 -4.05 -9.02 -11.93
CA PHE A 119 -3.24 -8.87 -10.73
C PHE A 119 -2.48 -10.16 -10.44
N ILE A 120 -1.19 -10.03 -10.20
CA ILE A 120 -0.28 -11.12 -9.87
C ILE A 120 0.49 -10.78 -8.59
N ASN A 121 1.01 -11.80 -7.92
CA ASN A 121 1.62 -11.61 -6.60
C ASN A 121 3.08 -11.13 -6.65
N THR A 122 3.81 -11.36 -7.74
CA THR A 122 5.21 -10.97 -7.88
C THR A 122 5.50 -10.45 -9.29
N ILE A 123 6.50 -9.58 -9.39
CA ILE A 123 6.99 -9.05 -10.68
C ILE A 123 7.50 -10.20 -11.56
N ASP A 124 8.20 -11.16 -10.96
CA ASP A 124 8.76 -12.32 -11.67
C ASP A 124 7.68 -13.13 -12.39
N MET A 125 6.53 -13.35 -11.75
CA MET A 125 5.40 -14.05 -12.39
C MET A 125 4.84 -13.30 -13.60
N GLY A 126 4.99 -11.97 -13.63
CA GLY A 126 4.49 -11.12 -14.72
C GLY A 126 5.45 -11.01 -15.88
N PHE A 127 6.75 -11.04 -15.60
CA PHE A 127 7.80 -10.91 -16.60
C PHE A 127 8.24 -12.25 -17.19
N ASN A 128 8.37 -13.30 -16.37
CA ASN A 128 9.09 -14.49 -16.78
C ASN A 128 8.23 -15.62 -17.32
N GLY A 129 6.89 -15.60 -17.16
CA GLY A 129 5.97 -16.55 -17.83
C GLY A 129 6.37 -18.04 -17.79
N HIS A 130 7.23 -18.43 -16.85
CA HIS A 130 7.82 -19.75 -16.66
C HIS A 130 7.36 -20.32 -15.32
#